data_AF-A0A432F6S9-F1
#
_entry.id   AF-A0A432F6S9-F1
#
_cell.length_a   1.000
_cell.length_b   1.000
_cell.length_c   1.000
_cell.angle_alpha   90.00
_cell.angle_beta   90.00
_cell.angle_gamma   90.00
#
_symmetry.space_group_name_H-M   'P 1'
#
loop_
_entity.id
_entity.type
_entity.pdbx_description
1 polymer ?
#
loop_
_entity_poly.entity_id
_entity_poly.type
_entity_poly.pdbx_seq_one_letter_code
_entity_poly.pdbx_strand_id
1 'polypeptide(L)'
;MMTSPTGRQRTGDGRQGAFTLLELIAVLALLTVVFTVSAPSLGQFFKSRSLVEEARRMLALTEHVRREAISTGAPMQLLFDMNRGVLYVQREDGYQPGQFGNRTVQTTRPYWINEKHEVIFEIGEPISRDLYAVTFLPDGSLLETSPTSWRLQKRENSEEFYRVAKLQGRLRYVLLTDDDPKNEYIQIPATDTVEGGVYLR
;
A
#
# COMPACT_ATOMS: atom_id res chain seq x y z
N MET A 1 26.77 -37.26 79.27
CA MET A 1 25.35 -37.36 78.86
C MET A 1 24.80 -35.93 78.87
N MET A 2 24.89 -35.17 77.77
CA MET A 2 23.81 -34.83 76.82
C MET A 2 22.52 -34.42 77.55
N THR A 3 22.04 -33.17 77.46
CA THR A 3 21.37 -32.63 76.27
C THR A 3 21.63 -31.15 75.96
N SER A 4 21.51 -30.86 74.67
CA SER A 4 21.84 -29.66 73.90
C SER A 4 21.15 -28.34 74.28
N PRO A 5 21.77 -27.18 73.97
CA PRO A 5 21.10 -25.89 73.92
C PRO A 5 20.37 -25.72 72.58
N THR A 6 19.08 -25.40 72.61
CA THR A 6 18.33 -25.04 71.40
C THR A 6 18.61 -23.58 71.06
N GLY A 7 19.55 -23.35 70.13
CA GLY A 7 19.83 -22.03 69.57
C GLY A 7 18.71 -21.58 68.63
N ARG A 8 18.03 -20.49 68.97
CA ARG A 8 17.08 -19.81 68.08
C ARG A 8 17.87 -19.01 67.05
N GLN A 9 18.04 -19.59 65.87
CA GLN A 9 18.73 -18.95 64.74
C GLN A 9 17.86 -17.78 64.23
N ARG A 10 18.28 -16.55 64.51
CA ARG A 10 17.71 -15.34 63.91
C ARG A 10 18.12 -15.34 62.43
N THR A 11 17.21 -15.75 61.56
CA THR A 11 17.35 -15.57 60.11
C THR A 11 17.47 -14.08 59.83
N GLY A 12 18.54 -13.75 59.11
CA GLY A 12 19.02 -12.40 58.88
C GLY A 12 17.94 -11.46 58.37
N ASP A 13 18.04 -10.24 58.89
CA ASP A 13 17.37 -9.05 58.40
C ASP A 13 17.77 -8.86 56.93
N GLY A 14 16.96 -9.43 56.04
CA GLY A 14 17.01 -9.16 54.62
C GLY A 14 16.61 -7.72 54.42
N ARG A 15 17.59 -6.82 54.49
CA ARG A 15 17.51 -5.45 53.96
C ARG A 15 17.19 -5.54 52.48
N GLN A 16 15.91 -5.73 52.17
CA GLN A 16 15.36 -5.47 50.86
C GLN A 16 15.46 -3.95 50.70
N GLY A 17 16.54 -3.52 50.04
CA GLY A 17 16.81 -2.11 49.79
C GLY A 17 15.62 -1.49 49.08
N ALA A 18 14.93 -0.58 49.77
CA ALA A 18 14.00 0.32 49.10
C ALA A 18 14.80 1.15 48.10
N PHE A 19 14.31 1.24 46.86
CA PHE A 19 14.91 2.07 45.79
C PHE A 19 15.15 3.49 46.31
N THR A 20 16.38 3.96 46.17
CA THR A 20 16.72 5.33 46.58
C THR A 20 16.22 6.34 45.53
N LEU A 21 15.92 7.57 45.94
CA LEU A 21 15.51 8.64 45.01
C LEU A 21 16.57 8.92 43.94
N LEU A 22 17.84 8.80 44.32
CA LEU A 22 18.97 8.96 43.40
C LEU A 22 18.99 7.87 42.33
N GLU A 23 18.69 6.62 42.70
CA GLU A 23 18.56 5.51 41.77
C GLU A 23 17.37 5.71 40.82
N LEU A 24 16.23 6.19 41.33
CA LEU A 24 15.08 6.50 40.48
C LEU A 24 15.41 7.59 39.44
N ILE A 25 16.09 8.67 39.84
CA ILE A 25 16.51 9.73 38.92
C ILE A 25 17.53 9.21 37.91
N ALA A 26 18.49 8.38 38.34
CA ALA A 26 19.47 7.77 37.44
C ALA A 26 18.81 6.84 36.42
N VAL A 27 17.82 6.04 36.83
CA VAL A 27 17.04 5.17 35.95
C VAL A 27 16.20 6.00 34.97
N LEU A 28 15.50 7.03 35.44
CA LEU A 28 14.72 7.93 34.57
C LEU A 28 15.63 8.64 33.56
N ALA A 29 16.81 9.10 33.97
CA ALA A 29 17.79 9.70 33.08
C ALA A 29 18.29 8.70 32.02
N LEU A 30 18.64 7.48 32.42
CA LEU A 30 19.05 6.41 31.50
C LEU A 30 17.93 6.07 30.51
N LEU A 31 16.70 5.88 30.99
CA LEU A 31 15.54 5.62 30.15
C LEU A 31 15.30 6.76 29.15
N THR A 32 15.48 8.02 29.57
CA THR A 32 15.33 9.19 28.69
C THR A 32 16.36 9.19 27.57
N VAL A 33 17.62 8.87 27.86
CA VAL A 33 18.67 8.76 26.84
C VAL A 33 18.34 7.65 25.84
N VAL A 34 17.96 6.48 26.33
CA VAL A 34 17.56 5.34 25.48
C VAL A 34 16.37 5.69 24.60
N PHE A 35 15.35 6.35 25.15
CA PHE A 35 14.17 6.78 24.40
C PHE A 35 14.50 7.81 23.32
N THR A 36 15.38 8.77 23.63
CA THR A 36 15.80 9.81 22.70
C THR A 36 16.53 9.24 21.49
N VAL A 37 17.43 8.27 21.73
CA VAL A 37 18.16 7.57 20.65
C VAL A 37 17.21 6.66 19.84
N SER A 38 16.16 6.12 20.46
CA SER A 38 15.21 5.22 19.80
C SER A 38 14.06 5.94 19.08
N ALA A 39 13.78 7.21 19.39
CA ALA A 39 12.70 7.99 18.77
C ALA A 39 12.71 8.02 17.23
N PRO A 40 13.86 8.23 16.54
CA PRO A 40 13.86 8.26 15.06
C PRO A 40 13.49 6.93 14.42
N SER A 41 13.85 5.79 15.01
CA SER A 41 13.54 4.47 14.44
C SER A 41 12.04 4.16 14.49
N LEU A 42 11.36 4.49 15.61
CA LEU A 42 9.91 4.35 15.70
C LEU A 42 9.18 5.18 14.63
N GLY A 43 9.62 6.42 14.41
CA GLY A 43 9.04 7.29 13.37
C GLY A 43 9.16 6.71 11.97
N GLN A 44 10.26 6.03 11.65
CA GLN A 44 10.46 5.40 10.34
C GLN A 44 9.56 4.17 10.13
N PHE A 45 9.33 3.37 11.17
CA PHE A 45 8.40 2.22 11.11
C PHE A 45 6.94 2.64 10.86
N PHE A 46 6.46 3.70 11.51
CA PHE A 46 5.10 4.20 11.25
C PHE A 46 4.95 4.79 9.83
N LYS A 47 6.03 5.36 9.27
CA LYS A 47 6.04 5.93 7.92
C LYS A 47 5.96 4.89 6.79
N SER A 48 6.58 3.73 6.95
CA SER A 48 6.48 2.64 5.94
C SER A 48 5.10 1.97 5.99
N ARG A 49 4.53 1.82 7.19
CA ARG A 49 3.23 1.16 7.35
C ARG A 49 2.09 1.89 6.64
N SER A 50 2.10 3.23 6.59
CA SER A 50 1.05 3.95 5.87
C SER A 50 1.08 3.71 4.36
N LEU A 51 2.26 3.51 3.77
CA LEU A 51 2.41 3.27 2.33
C LEU A 51 1.87 1.89 1.94
N VAL A 52 2.21 0.84 2.70
CA VAL A 52 1.73 -0.51 2.41
C VAL A 52 0.23 -0.64 2.61
N GLU A 53 -0.35 0.02 3.63
CA GLU A 53 -1.80 0.02 3.84
C GLU A 53 -2.53 0.73 2.70
N GLU A 54 -1.98 1.83 2.18
CA GLU A 54 -2.55 2.53 1.03
C GLU A 54 -2.48 1.67 -0.24
N ALA A 55 -1.36 0.96 -0.46
CA ALA A 55 -1.24 0.04 -1.58
C ALA A 55 -2.22 -1.15 -1.47
N ARG A 56 -2.41 -1.69 -0.27
CA ARG A 56 -3.40 -2.74 0.02
C ARG A 56 -4.82 -2.24 -0.20
N ARG A 57 -5.12 -0.99 0.19
CA ARG A 57 -6.42 -0.36 -0.06
C ARG A 57 -6.68 -0.21 -1.56
N MET A 58 -5.70 0.22 -2.34
CA MET A 58 -5.82 0.29 -3.80
C MET A 58 -6.06 -1.09 -4.42
N LEU A 59 -5.32 -2.12 -3.99
CA LEU A 59 -5.56 -3.50 -4.43
C LEU A 59 -6.96 -4.00 -4.04
N ALA A 60 -7.44 -3.67 -2.85
CA ALA A 60 -8.79 -4.02 -2.43
C ALA A 60 -9.86 -3.31 -3.28
N LEU A 61 -9.61 -2.06 -3.69
CA LEU A 61 -10.48 -1.31 -4.59
C LEU A 61 -10.52 -1.94 -5.98
N THR A 62 -9.39 -2.30 -6.57
CA THR A 62 -9.38 -2.97 -7.89
C THR A 62 -10.16 -4.28 -7.85
N GLU A 63 -9.98 -5.10 -6.80
CA GLU A 63 -10.74 -6.33 -6.59
C GLU A 63 -12.22 -6.09 -6.30
N HIS A 64 -12.56 -4.98 -5.62
CA HIS A 64 -13.96 -4.59 -5.43
C HIS A 64 -14.62 -4.23 -6.76
N VAL A 65 -14.01 -3.35 -7.56
CA VAL A 65 -14.55 -2.93 -8.87
C VAL A 65 -14.69 -4.12 -9.82
N ARG A 66 -13.70 -5.02 -9.84
CA ARG A 66 -13.77 -6.26 -10.63
C ARG A 66 -14.95 -7.13 -10.22
N ARG A 67 -15.11 -7.40 -8.92
CA ARG A 67 -16.23 -8.23 -8.42
C ARG A 67 -17.58 -7.59 -8.73
N GLU A 68 -17.65 -6.27 -8.64
CA GLU A 68 -18.85 -5.52 -9.00
C GLU A 68 -19.17 -5.65 -10.49
N ALA A 69 -18.17 -5.59 -11.38
CA ALA A 69 -18.37 -5.81 -12.81
C ALA A 69 -18.96 -7.20 -13.12
N ILE A 70 -18.41 -8.24 -12.47
CA ILE A 70 -18.87 -9.62 -12.62
C ILE A 70 -20.29 -9.78 -12.06
N SER A 71 -20.55 -9.23 -10.86
CA SER A 71 -21.84 -9.39 -10.18
C SER A 71 -22.97 -8.62 -10.85
N THR A 72 -22.67 -7.45 -11.42
CA THR A 72 -23.66 -6.61 -12.09
C THR A 72 -23.84 -6.97 -13.56
N GLY A 73 -22.90 -7.71 -14.15
CA GLY A 73 -22.89 -8.03 -15.58
C GLY A 73 -22.63 -6.80 -16.46
N ALA A 74 -22.10 -5.71 -15.90
CA ALA A 74 -21.84 -4.45 -16.60
C ALA A 74 -20.37 -4.02 -16.40
N PRO A 75 -19.74 -3.32 -17.37
CA PRO A 75 -18.38 -2.84 -17.19
C PRO A 75 -18.30 -1.82 -16.05
N MET A 76 -17.27 -1.95 -15.21
CA MET A 76 -17.01 -1.06 -14.08
C MET A 76 -15.60 -0.47 -14.18
N GLN A 77 -15.47 0.80 -13.84
CA GLN A 77 -14.25 1.58 -13.96
C GLN A 77 -13.77 2.05 -12.59
N LEU A 78 -12.46 1.92 -12.37
CA LEU A 78 -11.73 2.62 -11.31
C LEU A 78 -10.97 3.77 -11.97
N LEU A 79 -11.44 4.98 -11.71
CA LEU A 79 -10.87 6.22 -12.21
C LEU A 79 -9.87 6.78 -11.23
N PHE A 80 -8.72 7.21 -11.73
CA PHE A 80 -7.62 7.79 -10.98
C PHE A 80 -7.44 9.23 -11.45
N ASP A 81 -7.97 10.19 -10.69
CA ASP A 81 -7.76 11.62 -10.91
C ASP A 81 -6.48 12.03 -10.17
N MET A 82 -5.36 12.06 -10.89
CA MET A 82 -4.03 12.34 -10.35
C MET A 82 -3.82 13.83 -10.04
N ASN A 83 -4.59 14.71 -10.68
CA ASN A 83 -4.59 16.13 -10.36
C ASN A 83 -5.20 16.38 -8.97
N ARG A 84 -6.28 15.66 -8.64
CA ARG A 84 -6.95 15.79 -7.33
C ARG A 84 -6.48 14.80 -6.28
N GLY A 85 -5.75 13.75 -6.68
CA GLY A 85 -5.35 12.66 -5.78
C GLY A 85 -6.54 11.85 -5.27
N VAL A 86 -7.55 11.60 -6.13
CA VAL A 86 -8.78 10.91 -5.76
C VAL A 86 -9.09 9.77 -6.73
N LEU A 87 -9.54 8.64 -6.18
CA LEU A 87 -10.08 7.53 -6.94
C LEU A 87 -11.61 7.52 -6.88
N TYR A 88 -12.24 7.19 -8.01
CA TYR A 88 -13.68 7.02 -8.12
C TYR A 88 -14.01 5.66 -8.71
N VAL A 89 -15.07 5.03 -8.20
CA VAL A 89 -15.64 3.82 -8.80
C VAL A 89 -16.90 4.23 -9.54
N GLN A 90 -16.97 3.88 -10.82
CA GLN A 90 -18.05 4.23 -11.71
C GLN A 90 -18.48 3.02 -12.53
N ARG A 91 -19.78 2.91 -12.82
CA ARG A 91 -20.28 2.04 -13.88
C ARG A 91 -20.14 2.71 -15.23
N GLU A 92 -19.68 1.97 -16.23
CA GLU A 92 -19.62 2.43 -17.61
C GLU A 92 -20.99 2.28 -18.29
N ASP A 93 -21.93 3.18 -17.97
CA ASP A 93 -23.19 3.29 -18.70
C ASP A 93 -22.94 4.06 -20.00
N GLY A 94 -22.35 3.39 -21.00
CA GLY A 94 -22.07 3.88 -22.35
C GLY A 94 -20.84 4.79 -22.47
N TYR A 95 -19.77 4.27 -23.08
CA TYR A 95 -18.52 4.98 -23.40
C TYR A 95 -18.80 6.23 -24.27
N GLN A 96 -18.65 7.42 -23.68
CA GLN A 96 -18.47 8.67 -24.41
C GLN A 96 -17.22 9.37 -23.86
N PRO A 97 -16.06 9.24 -24.54
CA PRO A 97 -14.84 9.90 -24.11
C PRO A 97 -15.07 11.42 -24.10
N GLY A 98 -14.86 12.06 -22.95
CA GLY A 98 -14.91 13.53 -22.80
C GLY A 98 -16.13 14.13 -22.10
N GLN A 99 -17.08 13.36 -21.57
CA GLN A 99 -18.19 13.90 -20.76
C GLN A 99 -18.09 13.50 -19.28
N PHE A 100 -17.15 14.12 -18.57
CA PHE A 100 -17.19 14.17 -17.10
C PHE A 100 -17.95 15.43 -16.69
N GLY A 101 -19.19 15.29 -16.18
CA GLY A 101 -19.88 16.43 -15.54
C GLY A 101 -21.41 16.37 -15.46
N ASN A 102 -22.09 15.55 -16.25
CA ASN A 102 -23.54 15.71 -16.43
C ASN A 102 -24.35 14.40 -16.60
N ARG A 103 -23.80 13.26 -16.14
CA ARG A 103 -24.62 12.08 -15.83
C ARG A 103 -24.68 11.90 -14.32
N THR A 104 -25.83 11.50 -13.80
CA THR A 104 -25.99 10.91 -12.46
C THR A 104 -25.28 9.57 -12.46
N VAL A 105 -23.96 9.63 -12.50
CA VAL A 105 -23.08 8.50 -12.27
C VAL A 105 -23.36 8.04 -10.84
N GLN A 106 -23.73 6.78 -10.66
CA GLN A 106 -23.67 6.14 -9.35
C GLN A 106 -22.19 5.98 -8.99
N THR A 107 -21.53 7.11 -8.70
CA THR A 107 -20.16 7.13 -8.24
C THR A 107 -20.18 6.71 -6.78
N THR A 108 -19.36 5.73 -6.45
CA THR A 108 -19.14 5.40 -5.04
C THR A 108 -18.43 6.58 -4.37
N ARG A 109 -18.49 6.65 -3.03
CA ARG A 109 -17.79 7.67 -2.24
C ARG A 109 -16.35 7.87 -2.74
N PRO A 110 -15.86 9.10 -2.88
CA PRO A 110 -14.49 9.36 -3.34
C PRO A 110 -13.47 8.75 -2.38
N TYR A 111 -12.44 8.12 -2.94
CA TYR A 111 -11.34 7.54 -2.20
C TYR A 111 -10.11 8.42 -2.34
N TRP A 112 -9.81 9.21 -1.30
CA TRP A 112 -8.64 10.09 -1.28
C TRP A 112 -7.35 9.30 -1.16
N ILE A 113 -6.33 9.67 -1.94
CA ILE A 113 -4.94 9.25 -1.78
C ILE A 113 -4.32 10.15 -0.70
N ASN A 114 -3.48 9.58 0.16
CA ASN A 114 -2.75 10.39 1.14
C ASN A 114 -1.86 11.42 0.43
N GLU A 115 -1.86 12.67 0.88
CA GLU A 115 -1.08 13.76 0.27
C GLU A 115 0.44 13.49 0.25
N LYS A 116 0.92 12.63 1.16
CA LYS A 116 2.33 12.22 1.25
C LYS A 116 2.70 11.10 0.29
N HIS A 117 1.72 10.48 -0.35
CA HIS A 117 1.90 9.41 -1.31
C HIS A 117 1.62 9.92 -2.71
N GLU A 118 2.25 9.29 -3.69
CA GLU A 118 2.01 9.54 -5.09
C GLU A 118 1.89 8.23 -5.86
N VAL A 119 1.00 8.24 -6.84
CA VAL A 119 0.77 7.12 -7.76
C VAL A 119 1.39 7.49 -9.09
N ILE A 120 2.23 6.61 -9.60
CA ILE A 120 2.89 6.75 -10.90
C ILE A 120 2.53 5.54 -11.74
N PHE A 121 1.82 5.77 -12.84
CA PHE A 121 1.54 4.71 -13.79
C PHE A 121 2.82 4.36 -14.55
N GLU A 122 3.18 3.08 -14.52
CA GLU A 122 4.35 2.57 -15.23
C GLU A 122 3.96 2.01 -16.59
N ILE A 123 2.76 1.43 -16.67
CA ILE A 123 2.23 0.82 -17.89
C ILE A 123 0.75 1.18 -18.04
N GLY A 124 0.44 1.84 -19.16
CA GLY A 124 -0.90 2.29 -19.51
C GLY A 124 -0.95 3.77 -19.79
N GLU A 125 -1.82 4.16 -20.71
CA GLU A 125 -2.00 5.56 -21.07
C GLU A 125 -3.18 6.17 -20.31
N PRO A 126 -3.09 7.46 -19.96
CA PRO A 126 -4.22 8.16 -19.39
C PRO A 126 -5.31 8.38 -20.45
N ILE A 127 -6.58 8.31 -20.03
CA ILE A 127 -7.74 8.59 -20.90
C ILE A 127 -7.96 10.09 -21.12
N SER A 128 -7.42 10.93 -20.24
CA SER A 128 -7.37 12.39 -20.34
C SER A 128 -6.24 12.90 -19.46
N ARG A 129 -5.92 14.20 -19.51
CA ARG A 129 -4.84 14.79 -18.70
C ARG A 129 -5.02 14.40 -17.22
N ASP A 130 -4.01 13.72 -16.67
CA ASP A 130 -3.97 13.25 -15.27
C ASP A 130 -5.11 12.32 -14.86
N LEU A 131 -5.82 11.71 -15.81
CA LEU A 131 -6.94 10.80 -15.55
C LEU A 131 -6.67 9.44 -16.18
N TYR A 132 -6.52 8.43 -15.34
CA TYR A 132 -6.39 7.04 -15.76
C TYR A 132 -7.67 6.27 -15.45
N ALA A 133 -8.03 5.32 -16.31
CA ALA A 133 -9.18 4.46 -16.10
C ALA A 133 -8.76 3.00 -16.18
N VAL A 134 -8.99 2.27 -15.08
CA VAL A 134 -8.88 0.81 -15.06
C VAL A 134 -10.29 0.24 -15.22
N THR A 135 -10.57 -0.34 -16.38
CA THR A 135 -11.91 -0.82 -16.75
C THR A 135 -11.97 -2.34 -16.69
N PHE A 136 -12.81 -2.86 -15.80
CA PHE A 136 -13.13 -4.28 -15.72
C PHE A 136 -14.40 -4.59 -16.51
N LEU A 137 -14.32 -5.63 -17.33
CA LEU A 137 -15.41 -6.14 -18.13
C LEU A 137 -16.28 -7.13 -17.32
N PRO A 138 -17.51 -7.44 -17.77
CA PRO A 138 -18.42 -8.36 -17.07
C PRO A 138 -17.88 -9.78 -16.86
N ASP A 139 -16.91 -10.21 -17.69
CA ASP A 139 -16.22 -11.50 -17.54
C ASP A 139 -15.08 -11.46 -16.50
N GLY A 140 -14.84 -10.30 -15.89
CA GLY A 140 -13.77 -10.05 -14.94
C GLY A 140 -12.40 -9.84 -15.58
N SER A 141 -12.33 -9.74 -16.91
CA SER A 141 -11.13 -9.32 -17.62
C SER A 141 -10.97 -7.80 -17.57
N LEU A 142 -9.80 -7.34 -18.00
CA LEU A 142 -9.48 -5.91 -18.10
C LEU A 142 -9.61 -5.48 -19.55
N LEU A 143 -10.18 -4.30 -19.77
CA LEU A 143 -10.15 -3.66 -21.07
C LEU A 143 -8.69 -3.43 -21.48
N GLU A 144 -8.37 -3.67 -22.75
CA GLU A 144 -6.99 -3.64 -23.28
C GLU A 144 -6.27 -2.31 -23.06
N THR A 145 -7.01 -1.20 -23.11
CA THR A 145 -6.49 0.16 -22.87
C THR A 145 -6.29 0.48 -21.38
N SER A 146 -6.69 -0.40 -20.47
CA SER A 146 -6.54 -0.18 -19.04
C SER A 146 -5.08 -0.29 -18.62
N PRO A 147 -4.60 0.60 -17.73
CA PRO A 147 -3.27 0.49 -17.17
C PRO A 147 -3.05 -0.84 -16.44
N THR A 148 -1.92 -1.50 -16.70
CA THR A 148 -1.63 -2.81 -16.12
C THR A 148 -0.65 -2.73 -14.96
N SER A 149 0.07 -1.61 -14.77
CA SER A 149 0.97 -1.40 -13.63
C SER A 149 1.01 0.05 -13.19
N TRP A 150 0.96 0.25 -11.87
CA TRP A 150 1.33 1.51 -11.23
C TRP A 150 2.10 1.27 -9.95
N ARG A 151 2.92 2.26 -9.64
CA ARG A 151 3.74 2.36 -8.44
C ARG A 151 3.10 3.31 -7.46
N LEU A 152 3.10 2.94 -6.19
CA LEU A 152 2.81 3.80 -5.07
C LEU A 152 4.10 4.05 -4.28
N GLN A 153 4.50 5.31 -4.18
CA GLN A 153 5.70 5.73 -3.44
C GLN A 153 5.41 6.96 -2.58
N LYS A 154 6.36 7.34 -1.72
CA LYS A 154 6.25 8.60 -0.97
C LYS A 154 6.73 9.74 -1.87
N ARG A 155 6.04 10.87 -1.82
CA ARG A 155 6.43 12.08 -2.57
C ARG A 155 7.80 12.63 -2.13
N GLU A 156 8.17 12.41 -0.86
CA GLU A 156 9.46 12.83 -0.30
C GLU A 156 10.58 11.80 -0.51
N ASN A 157 10.23 10.52 -0.75
CA ASN A 157 11.20 9.44 -0.89
C ASN A 157 10.69 8.37 -1.87
N SER A 158 11.38 8.25 -3.00
CA SER A 158 11.09 7.30 -4.08
C SER A 158 11.83 5.97 -3.98
N GLU A 159 12.71 5.77 -2.98
CA GLU A 159 13.47 4.52 -2.81
C GLU A 159 12.57 3.35 -2.40
N GLU A 160 11.59 3.62 -1.53
CA GLU A 160 10.63 2.60 -1.08
C GLU A 160 9.32 2.76 -1.83
N PHE A 161 8.95 1.74 -2.59
CA PHE A 161 7.68 1.71 -3.31
C PHE A 161 7.01 0.35 -3.27
N TYR A 162 5.70 0.38 -3.46
CA TYR A 162 4.90 -0.81 -3.72
C TYR A 162 4.32 -0.71 -5.12
N ARG A 163 4.26 -1.84 -5.81
CA ARG A 163 3.70 -1.91 -7.17
C ARG A 163 2.40 -2.68 -7.15
N VAL A 164 1.37 -2.13 -7.79
CA VAL A 164 0.14 -2.85 -8.08
C VAL A 164 0.13 -3.15 -9.56
N ALA A 165 0.25 -4.43 -9.90
CA ALA A 165 0.43 -4.86 -11.29
C ALA A 165 -0.40 -6.09 -11.64
N LYS A 166 -0.83 -6.17 -12.90
CA LYS A 166 -1.42 -7.36 -13.49
C LYS A 166 -0.31 -8.23 -14.07
N LEU A 167 -0.25 -9.48 -13.63
CA LEU A 167 0.72 -10.44 -14.16
C LEU A 167 0.19 -11.13 -15.42
N GLN A 168 1.10 -11.61 -16.27
CA GLN A 168 0.77 -12.40 -17.44
C GLN A 168 -0.04 -13.65 -17.07
N GLY A 169 -1.10 -13.90 -17.85
CA GLY A 169 -2.02 -15.01 -17.62
C GLY A 169 -2.92 -14.86 -16.39
N ARG A 170 -2.88 -13.72 -15.68
CA ARG A 170 -3.76 -13.43 -14.55
C ARG A 170 -4.77 -12.35 -14.90
N LEU A 171 -5.99 -12.54 -14.42
CA LEU A 171 -7.07 -11.56 -14.56
C LEU A 171 -7.08 -10.52 -13.43
N ARG A 172 -6.29 -10.73 -12.38
CA ARG A 172 -6.27 -9.89 -11.17
C ARG A 172 -4.95 -9.13 -11.02
N TYR A 173 -5.05 -7.97 -10.38
CA TYR A 173 -3.86 -7.27 -9.89
C TYR A 173 -3.28 -8.01 -8.68
N VAL A 174 -1.99 -7.79 -8.46
CA VAL A 174 -1.26 -8.24 -7.29
C VAL A 174 -0.43 -7.08 -6.75
N LEU A 175 -0.19 -7.11 -5.45
CA LEU A 175 0.75 -6.22 -4.80
C LEU A 175 2.15 -6.86 -4.82
N LEU A 176 3.13 -6.13 -5.32
CA LEU A 176 4.53 -6.52 -5.44
C LEU A 176 5.40 -5.50 -4.72
N THR A 177 6.51 -5.97 -4.15
CA THR A 177 7.62 -5.12 -3.72
C THR A 177 8.64 -5.02 -4.84
N ASP A 178 9.62 -4.11 -4.70
CA ASP A 178 10.67 -3.93 -5.70
C ASP A 178 11.50 -5.21 -5.93
N ASP A 179 11.75 -5.98 -4.86
CA ASP A 179 12.52 -7.22 -4.86
C ASP A 179 11.71 -8.48 -5.21
N ASP A 180 10.40 -8.38 -5.49
CA ASP A 180 9.59 -9.56 -5.83
C ASP A 180 9.99 -10.10 -7.22
N PRO A 181 10.42 -11.37 -7.34
CA PRO A 181 10.80 -11.96 -8.63
C PRO A 181 9.65 -11.96 -9.64
N LYS A 182 8.39 -11.81 -9.19
CA LYS A 182 7.25 -11.73 -10.10
C LYS A 182 7.18 -10.43 -10.90
N ASN A 183 8.01 -9.44 -10.58
CA ASN A 183 8.12 -8.21 -11.37
C ASN A 183 8.48 -8.51 -12.84
N GLU A 184 9.17 -9.62 -13.12
CA GLU A 184 9.49 -10.05 -14.49
C GLU A 184 8.26 -10.51 -15.30
N TYR A 185 7.14 -10.83 -14.64
CA TYR A 185 5.92 -11.31 -15.29
C TYR A 185 4.84 -10.24 -15.41
N ILE A 186 5.16 -8.97 -15.16
CA ILE A 186 4.20 -7.88 -15.32
C ILE A 186 3.81 -7.80 -16.81
N GLN A 187 2.51 -7.72 -17.08
CA GLN A 187 2.02 -7.55 -18.46
C GLN A 187 2.42 -6.18 -19.00
N ILE A 188 3.47 -6.14 -19.82
CA ILE A 188 3.73 -5.06 -20.76
C ILE A 188 2.66 -5.15 -21.85
N PRO A 189 1.99 -4.06 -22.25
CA PRO A 189 0.98 -4.11 -23.31
C PRO A 189 1.72 -4.54 -24.58
N ALA A 190 1.07 -5.32 -25.44
CA ALA A 190 1.67 -5.88 -26.65
C ALA A 190 2.06 -4.83 -27.73
N THR A 191 2.21 -3.56 -27.37
CA THR A 191 2.41 -2.44 -28.30
C THR A 191 3.84 -1.89 -28.28
N ASP A 192 4.83 -2.69 -27.87
CA ASP A 192 6.24 -2.34 -28.09
C ASP A 192 7.13 -3.52 -28.50
N THR A 193 6.56 -4.43 -29.30
CA THR A 193 7.32 -5.12 -30.33
C THR A 193 7.10 -4.42 -31.66
N VAL A 194 7.62 -3.19 -31.79
CA VAL A 194 8.05 -2.74 -33.12
C VAL A 194 9.28 -3.58 -33.43
N GLU A 195 9.02 -4.73 -34.06
CA GLU A 195 10.05 -5.55 -34.66
C GLU A 195 10.93 -4.66 -35.56
N GLY A 196 12.21 -4.56 -35.20
CA GLY A 196 13.27 -4.38 -36.17
C GLY A 196 13.27 -5.59 -37.11
N GLY A 197 12.34 -5.59 -38.06
CA GLY A 197 12.11 -6.65 -39.03
C GLY A 197 12.13 -6.09 -40.44
N VAL A 198 13.34 -5.87 -40.95
CA VAL A 198 13.76 -5.99 -42.35
C VAL A 198 12.64 -5.92 -43.41
N TYR A 199 12.56 -4.79 -44.11
CA TYR A 199 11.95 -4.74 -45.44
C TYR A 199 12.80 -5.56 -46.41
N LEU A 200 12.25 -6.67 -46.93
CA LEU A 200 12.75 -7.31 -48.13
C LEU A 200 11.63 -7.40 -49.19
N ARG A 201 11.89 -6.63 -50.25
CA ARG A 201 11.27 -6.57 -51.59
C ARG A 201 9.90 -5.94 -51.74
#